data_AF-A0AAN6JT35-F1
#
_entry.id   AF-A0AAN6JT35-F1
#
_cell.length_a   1.000
_cell.length_b   1.000
_cell.length_c   1.000
_cell.angle_alpha   90.00
_cell.angle_beta   90.00
_cell.angle_gamma   90.00
#
_symmetry.space_group_name_H-M   'P 1'
#
loop_
_entity.id
_entity.type
_entity.pdbx_description
1 polymer ?
#
loop_
_entity_poly.entity_id
_entity_poly.type
_entity_poly.pdbx_seq_one_letter_code
_entity_poly.pdbx_strand_id
1 'polypeptide(L)'
;MEEASLFAQRLLTDDPNVVLAEFVSSDKAQELQQGPLPDGTSGERTDGVAHEGRSLILSEQVVQKLAELARMADFENLSRLCRALLSNLRALDKIVNDIGCSRLIEPVSVFLNDERQVDEADDPAVLASHLFFAQALLQCQQSLALKEPMVSIPILEEYLRIRSLSYGLNQLSQNERDLVGRWVTALFDSEGISDELSRDSPPRVLLKLAPTLFSQSISACATGIVDLDTLRGALTYFLQDLLSYTLPGPVIWLLRQLTMYPPLTSVTIPASVTAAAAATKTPGAANNNDSQQTTTTVPLGSSYAFGAEAKMRWSLYLDVLTMLLLADSCPDSVIVVTAPALRVLFSPRMRARAGREGKQGELTALCSRIVAVLSGQPR
;
A
#
# COMPACT_ATOMS: atom_id res chain seq x y z
N MET A 1 15.94 22.15 28.93
CA MET A 1 15.41 23.20 28.02
C MET A 1 16.38 23.51 26.90
N GLU A 2 17.65 23.83 27.17
CA GLU A 2 18.66 24.16 26.14
C GLU A 2 18.85 23.03 25.11
N GLU A 3 18.93 21.77 25.57
CA GLU A 3 19.04 20.60 24.70
C GLU A 3 17.81 20.39 23.78
N ALA A 4 16.60 20.61 24.30
CA ALA A 4 15.37 20.50 23.53
C ALA A 4 15.29 21.59 22.44
N SER A 5 15.73 22.81 22.76
CA SER A 5 15.82 23.91 21.79
C SER A 5 16.86 23.62 20.71
N LEU A 6 18.02 23.06 21.09
CA LEU A 6 19.06 22.67 20.15
C LEU A 6 18.58 21.55 19.21
N PHE A 7 17.89 20.54 19.75
CA PHE A 7 17.28 19.48 18.95
C PHE A 7 16.27 20.04 17.93
N ALA A 8 15.38 20.92 18.38
CA ALA A 8 14.37 21.55 17.52
C ALA A 8 14.99 22.42 16.41
N GLN A 9 16.13 23.06 16.69
CA GLN A 9 16.90 23.80 15.69
C GLN A 9 17.56 22.86 14.67
N ARG A 10 18.20 21.79 15.16
CA ARG A 10 18.86 20.79 14.31
C ARG A 10 17.91 20.07 13.36
N LEU A 11 16.66 19.84 13.74
CA LEU A 11 15.64 19.28 12.83
C LEU A 11 15.44 20.10 11.55
N LEU A 12 15.73 21.41 11.59
CA LEU A 12 15.58 22.31 10.45
C LEU A 12 16.92 22.60 9.74
N THR A 13 18.02 22.69 10.49
CA THR A 13 19.33 23.05 9.93
C THR A 13 20.13 21.86 9.43
N ASP A 14 19.98 20.70 10.08
CA ASP A 14 20.72 19.49 9.78
C ASP A 14 19.83 18.52 8.98
N ASP A 15 20.37 17.38 8.57
CA ASP A 15 19.55 16.30 8.00
C ASP A 15 18.61 15.73 9.08
N PRO A 16 17.28 15.87 8.93
CA PRO A 16 16.33 15.40 9.93
C PRO A 16 16.40 13.89 10.15
N ASN A 17 16.85 13.10 9.16
CA ASN A 17 17.03 11.66 9.33
C ASN A 17 18.13 11.34 10.35
N VAL A 18 19.25 12.08 10.30
CA VAL A 18 20.36 11.91 11.23
C VAL A 18 19.91 12.30 12.65
N VAL A 19 19.23 13.44 12.76
CA VAL A 19 18.74 13.95 14.06
C VAL A 19 17.72 12.99 14.70
N LEU A 20 16.79 12.43 13.91
CA LEU A 20 15.82 11.44 14.40
C LEU A 20 16.46 10.09 14.74
N ALA A 21 17.50 9.66 14.01
CA ALA A 21 18.24 8.44 14.32
C ALA A 21 19.06 8.57 15.63
N GLU A 22 19.65 9.74 15.87
CA GLU A 22 20.32 10.07 17.13
C GLU A 22 19.33 10.02 18.31
N PHE A 23 18.13 10.57 18.13
CA PHE A 23 17.05 10.53 19.13
C PHE A 23 16.75 9.09 19.58
N VAL A 24 16.55 8.17 18.64
CA VAL A 24 16.26 6.74 18.94
C VAL A 24 17.48 6.03 19.56
N SER A 25 18.69 6.39 19.13
CA SER A 25 19.92 5.74 19.62
C SER A 25 20.27 6.15 21.05
N SER A 26 20.01 7.42 21.40
CA SER A 26 20.17 7.93 22.77
C SER A 26 19.26 7.20 23.75
N ASP A 27 18.04 6.85 23.33
CA ASP A 27 17.08 6.11 24.15
C ASP A 27 17.57 4.67 24.40
N LYS A 28 17.98 3.96 23.33
CA LYS A 28 18.50 2.59 23.42
C LYS A 28 19.78 2.44 24.24
N ALA A 29 20.72 3.36 24.09
CA ALA A 29 21.99 3.32 24.83
C ALA A 29 21.78 3.49 26.34
N GLN A 30 20.70 4.17 26.75
CA GLN A 30 20.35 4.39 28.14
C GLN A 30 19.49 3.26 28.72
N GLU A 31 18.60 2.64 27.92
CA GLU A 31 17.90 1.40 28.32
C GLU A 31 18.87 0.25 28.63
N LEU A 32 19.94 0.09 27.85
CA LEU A 32 20.94 -0.97 28.06
C LEU A 32 21.82 -0.75 29.30
N GLN A 33 21.91 0.47 29.82
CA GLN A 33 22.61 0.77 31.08
C GLN A 33 21.76 0.45 32.32
N GLN A 34 20.46 0.14 32.16
CA GLN A 34 19.53 -0.23 33.25
C GLN A 34 19.26 -1.75 33.34
N GLY A 35 20.22 -2.60 32.97
CA GLY A 35 20.11 -4.07 33.11
C GLY A 35 19.84 -4.55 34.55
N PRO A 36 19.27 -5.76 34.75
CA PRO A 36 18.68 -6.17 36.02
C PRO A 36 19.73 -6.29 37.13
N LEU A 37 19.59 -5.49 38.20
CA LEU A 37 20.38 -5.65 39.42
C LEU A 37 20.04 -6.98 40.13
N PRO A 38 21.03 -7.64 40.75
CA PRO A 38 20.80 -8.85 41.53
C PRO A 38 19.92 -8.55 42.75
N ASP A 39 19.06 -9.51 43.08
CA ASP A 39 18.11 -9.46 44.20
C ASP A 39 18.72 -8.86 45.47
N GLY A 40 18.03 -7.85 46.01
CA GLY A 40 18.18 -7.43 47.40
C GLY A 40 18.87 -6.09 47.61
N THR A 41 18.19 -4.98 47.32
CA THR A 41 18.14 -3.82 48.24
C THR A 41 17.08 -2.83 47.76
N SER A 42 16.16 -2.52 48.66
CA SER A 42 15.16 -1.46 48.53
C SER A 42 15.84 -0.09 48.43
N GLY A 43 16.01 0.41 47.21
CA GLY A 43 16.43 1.77 46.87
C GLY A 43 15.45 2.38 45.86
N GLU A 44 15.15 3.66 46.03
CA GLU A 44 14.04 4.40 45.43
C GLU A 44 14.03 4.41 43.88
N ARG A 45 12.85 4.15 43.30
CA ARG A 45 12.51 4.40 41.89
C ARG A 45 12.43 5.91 41.63
N THR A 46 13.51 6.56 41.20
CA THR A 46 13.45 7.95 40.69
C THR A 46 13.93 8.13 39.26
N ASP A 47 14.74 7.20 38.74
CA ASP A 47 15.41 7.43 37.45
C ASP A 47 14.51 7.15 36.24
N GLY A 48 13.62 6.17 36.30
CA GLY A 48 12.69 5.85 35.20
C GLY A 48 11.74 7.00 34.82
N VAL A 49 11.34 7.84 35.78
CA VAL A 49 10.41 8.96 35.56
C VAL A 49 11.10 10.14 34.85
N ALA A 50 12.40 10.33 35.08
CA ALA A 50 13.17 11.40 34.43
C ALA A 50 13.41 11.10 32.94
N HIS A 51 13.58 9.83 32.57
CA HIS A 51 13.83 9.40 31.19
C HIS A 51 12.58 9.46 30.31
N GLU A 52 11.45 8.99 30.83
CA GLU A 52 10.15 9.13 30.14
C GLU A 52 9.83 10.62 29.89
N GLY A 53 10.20 11.50 30.83
CA GLY A 53 10.12 12.95 30.66
C GLY A 53 11.00 13.51 29.54
N ARG A 54 12.23 13.00 29.34
CA ARG A 54 13.14 13.47 28.28
C ARG A 54 12.62 13.11 26.88
N SER A 55 12.23 11.85 26.67
CA SER A 55 11.65 11.42 25.37
C SER A 55 10.41 12.23 25.04
N LEU A 56 9.51 12.39 26.02
CA LEU A 56 8.28 13.17 25.84
C LEU A 56 8.58 14.62 25.43
N ILE A 57 9.53 15.30 26.09
CA ILE A 57 9.91 16.67 25.74
C ILE A 57 10.42 16.77 24.29
N LEU A 58 11.23 15.81 23.83
CA LEU A 58 11.73 15.82 22.45
C LEU A 58 10.63 15.50 21.44
N SER A 59 9.75 14.54 21.74
CA SER A 59 8.54 14.25 20.96
C SER A 59 7.64 15.48 20.83
N GLU A 60 7.49 16.27 21.91
CA GLU A 60 6.77 17.55 21.89
C GLU A 60 7.45 18.60 21.00
N GLN A 61 8.79 18.66 20.98
CA GLN A 61 9.51 19.57 20.09
C GLN A 61 9.29 19.24 18.61
N VAL A 62 9.20 17.96 18.25
CA VAL A 62 8.85 17.55 16.87
C VAL A 62 7.48 18.11 16.48
N VAL A 63 6.46 17.90 17.31
CA VAL A 63 5.11 18.44 17.03
C VAL A 63 5.11 19.95 16.98
N GLN A 64 5.78 20.61 17.93
CA GLN A 64 5.84 22.06 17.97
C GLN A 64 6.45 22.61 16.69
N LYS A 65 7.48 21.95 16.15
CA LYS A 65 8.08 22.34 14.86
C LYS A 65 7.17 22.06 13.66
N LEU A 66 6.50 20.91 13.61
CA LEU A 66 5.49 20.66 12.57
C LEU A 66 4.39 21.75 12.58
N ALA A 67 3.87 22.08 13.75
CA ALA A 67 2.84 23.10 13.93
C ALA A 67 3.34 24.51 13.56
N GLU A 68 4.58 24.84 13.90
CA GLU A 68 5.20 26.12 13.53
C GLU A 68 5.33 26.27 12.02
N LEU A 69 5.82 25.23 11.32
CA LEU A 69 5.95 25.23 9.86
C LEU A 69 4.59 25.35 9.18
N ALA A 70 3.59 24.58 9.63
CA ALA A 70 2.22 24.67 9.10
C ALA A 70 1.63 26.08 9.28
N ARG A 71 1.83 26.71 10.45
CA ARG A 71 1.38 28.09 10.72
C ARG A 71 2.07 29.13 9.84
N MET A 72 3.34 28.89 9.48
CA MET A 72 4.10 29.76 8.58
C MET A 72 3.83 29.47 7.10
N ALA A 73 2.99 28.48 6.78
CA ALA A 73 2.77 27.97 5.43
C ALA A 73 4.06 27.50 4.73
N ASP A 74 5.05 27.04 5.51
CA ASP A 74 6.30 26.45 5.00
C ASP A 74 6.11 24.95 4.75
N PHE A 75 5.31 24.64 3.73
CA PHE A 75 4.93 23.27 3.41
C PHE A 75 6.09 22.44 2.83
N GLU A 76 7.10 23.09 2.26
CA GLU A 76 8.30 22.40 1.77
C GLU A 76 9.07 21.76 2.94
N ASN A 77 9.40 22.54 3.98
CA ASN A 77 10.07 22.02 5.15
C ASN A 77 9.17 21.08 5.97
N LEU A 78 7.85 21.32 5.99
CA LEU A 78 6.89 20.39 6.59
C LEU A 78 6.94 19.02 5.88
N SER A 79 6.95 19.02 4.54
CA SER A 79 7.08 17.80 3.73
C SER A 79 8.37 17.03 4.03
N ARG A 80 9.48 17.77 4.22
CA ARG A 80 10.80 17.21 4.52
C ARG A 80 10.80 16.49 5.86
N LEU A 81 10.18 17.08 6.88
CA LEU A 81 10.01 16.43 8.19
C LEU A 81 9.07 15.22 8.11
N CYS A 82 7.95 15.32 7.38
CA CYS A 82 7.04 14.19 7.15
C CYS A 82 7.77 13.00 6.53
N ARG A 83 8.58 13.23 5.49
CA ARG A 83 9.42 12.20 4.86
C ARG A 83 10.41 11.60 5.84
N ALA A 84 11.14 12.43 6.57
CA ALA A 84 12.14 11.97 7.53
C ALA A 84 11.53 11.10 8.64
N LEU A 85 10.33 11.46 9.12
CA LEU A 85 9.58 10.65 10.09
C LEU A 85 9.16 9.30 9.50
N LEU A 86 8.69 9.25 8.25
CA LEU A 86 8.37 7.99 7.57
C LEU A 86 9.61 7.13 7.28
N SER A 87 10.77 7.74 7.07
CA SER A 87 12.05 7.03 6.93
C SER A 87 12.58 6.52 8.28
N ASN A 88 12.16 7.11 9.40
CA ASN A 88 12.57 6.75 10.75
C ASN A 88 11.39 6.18 11.56
N LEU A 89 10.86 5.05 11.11
CA LEU A 89 9.67 4.42 11.72
C LEU A 89 9.78 4.16 13.22
N ARG A 90 11.00 3.91 13.74
CA ARG A 90 11.22 3.75 15.19
C ARG A 90 11.03 5.05 15.96
N ALA A 91 11.53 6.16 15.41
CA ALA A 91 11.31 7.48 16.00
C ALA A 91 9.82 7.83 15.93
N LEU A 92 9.18 7.57 14.79
CA LEU A 92 7.75 7.81 14.60
C LEU A 92 6.90 6.99 15.57
N ASP A 93 7.18 5.69 15.74
CA ASP A 93 6.46 4.83 16.69
C ASP A 93 6.62 5.34 18.13
N LYS A 94 7.83 5.73 18.53
CA LYS A 94 8.08 6.32 19.85
C LYS A 94 7.27 7.61 20.06
N ILE A 95 7.32 8.53 19.09
CA ILE A 95 6.57 9.78 19.15
C ILE A 95 5.06 9.50 19.22
N VAL A 96 4.54 8.63 18.36
CA VAL A 96 3.11 8.26 18.38
C VAL A 96 2.69 7.69 19.74
N ASN A 97 3.53 6.87 20.37
CA ASN A 97 3.26 6.34 21.71
C ASN A 97 3.31 7.41 22.80
N ASP A 98 4.20 8.41 22.69
CA ASP A 98 4.36 9.47 23.68
C ASP A 98 3.23 10.53 23.63
N ILE A 99 2.78 10.90 22.43
CA ILE A 99 1.90 12.09 22.23
C ILE A 99 0.64 11.84 21.40
N GLY A 100 0.49 10.68 20.76
CA GLY A 100 -0.65 10.31 19.93
C GLY A 100 -0.58 10.76 18.46
N CYS A 101 -1.36 10.09 17.60
CA CYS A 101 -1.43 10.38 16.16
C CYS A 101 -2.09 11.74 15.86
N SER A 102 -3.09 12.14 16.67
CA SER A 102 -3.93 13.30 16.36
C SER A 102 -3.12 14.59 16.32
N ARG A 103 -2.17 14.75 17.26
CA ARG A 103 -1.28 15.92 17.35
C ARG A 103 -0.27 16.00 16.20
N LEU A 104 0.12 14.87 15.63
CA LEU A 104 1.01 14.82 14.47
C LEU A 104 0.26 15.08 13.15
N ILE A 105 -1.00 14.68 13.06
CA ILE A 105 -1.84 14.92 11.89
C ILE A 105 -2.26 16.39 11.78
N GLU A 106 -2.55 17.06 12.89
CA GLU A 106 -3.11 18.42 12.89
C GLU A 106 -2.32 19.44 12.05
N PRO A 107 -0.97 19.52 12.13
CA PRO A 107 -0.21 20.43 11.27
C PRO A 107 -0.34 20.11 9.77
N VAL A 108 -0.43 18.82 9.42
CA VAL A 108 -0.52 18.34 8.04
C VAL A 108 -1.93 18.52 7.48
N SER A 109 -2.96 18.47 8.33
CA SER A 109 -4.34 18.72 7.91
C SER A 109 -4.56 20.18 7.48
N VAL A 110 -3.75 21.14 7.96
CA VAL A 110 -3.80 22.55 7.50
C VAL A 110 -3.58 22.64 5.99
N PHE A 111 -2.57 21.95 5.46
CA PHE A 111 -2.30 21.88 4.03
C PHE A 111 -3.37 21.08 3.29
N LEU A 112 -3.70 19.88 3.77
CA LEU A 112 -4.59 18.95 3.06
C LEU A 112 -6.07 19.37 3.04
N ASN A 113 -6.49 20.27 3.93
CA ASN A 113 -7.86 20.79 3.97
C ASN A 113 -8.08 22.02 3.06
N ASP A 114 -7.01 22.62 2.53
CA ASP A 114 -7.11 23.70 1.54
C ASP A 114 -7.11 23.07 0.13
N GLU A 115 -8.31 22.91 -0.45
CA GLU A 115 -8.47 22.31 -1.78
C GLU A 115 -7.66 23.05 -2.86
N ARG A 116 -7.49 24.37 -2.75
CA ARG A 116 -6.70 25.13 -3.73
C ARG A 116 -5.23 24.79 -3.64
N GLN A 117 -4.69 24.68 -2.42
CA GLN A 117 -3.28 24.30 -2.22
C GLN A 117 -3.01 22.86 -2.68
N VAL A 118 -3.96 21.96 -2.51
CA VAL A 118 -3.84 20.56 -2.93
C VAL A 118 -3.93 20.42 -4.45
N ASP A 119 -4.85 21.14 -5.10
CA ASP A 119 -5.05 21.06 -6.55
C ASP A 119 -3.98 21.83 -7.35
N GLU A 120 -3.46 22.94 -6.79
CA GLU A 120 -2.46 23.81 -7.42
C GLU A 120 -1.06 23.66 -6.79
N ALA A 121 -0.76 22.50 -6.18
CA ALA A 121 0.54 22.28 -5.55
C ALA A 121 1.68 22.38 -6.59
N ASP A 122 2.56 23.39 -6.43
CA ASP A 122 3.69 23.65 -7.33
C ASP A 122 4.66 22.46 -7.42
N ASP A 123 4.80 21.70 -6.33
CA ASP A 123 5.62 20.49 -6.26
C ASP A 123 4.76 19.28 -5.85
N PRO A 124 4.52 18.31 -6.76
CA PRO A 124 3.82 17.07 -6.45
C PRO A 124 4.45 16.23 -5.33
N ALA A 125 5.76 16.34 -5.11
CA ALA A 125 6.46 15.62 -4.05
C ALA A 125 6.06 16.13 -2.65
N VAL A 126 5.73 17.43 -2.53
CA VAL A 126 5.19 18.03 -1.31
C VAL A 126 3.83 17.41 -1.01
N LEU A 127 2.93 17.40 -1.98
CA LEU A 127 1.61 16.78 -1.84
C LEU A 127 1.73 15.29 -1.46
N ALA A 128 2.57 14.55 -2.16
CA ALA A 128 2.80 13.13 -1.91
C ALA A 128 3.27 12.87 -0.48
N SER A 129 4.23 13.66 0.01
CA SER A 129 4.77 13.55 1.37
C SER A 129 3.70 13.75 2.44
N HIS A 130 2.86 14.79 2.30
CA HIS A 130 1.76 15.07 3.23
C HIS A 130 0.70 13.97 3.19
N LEU A 131 0.31 13.52 1.99
CA LEU A 131 -0.66 12.44 1.83
C LEU A 131 -0.16 11.12 2.42
N PHE A 132 1.09 10.73 2.17
CA PHE A 132 1.65 9.51 2.75
C PHE A 132 1.72 9.57 4.27
N PHE A 133 2.18 10.69 4.83
CA PHE A 133 2.29 10.84 6.27
C PHE A 133 0.93 10.79 6.96
N ALA A 134 -0.05 11.54 6.44
CA ALA A 134 -1.41 11.51 6.96
C ALA A 134 -2.05 10.12 6.82
N GLN A 135 -1.88 9.43 5.69
CA GLN A 135 -2.36 8.06 5.51
C GLN A 135 -1.73 7.09 6.53
N ALA A 136 -0.41 7.17 6.76
CA ALA A 136 0.29 6.32 7.73
C ALA A 136 -0.24 6.52 9.16
N LEU A 137 -0.44 7.77 9.58
CA LEU A 137 -0.94 8.11 10.91
C LEU A 137 -2.40 7.70 11.12
N LEU A 138 -3.27 7.95 10.13
CA LEU A 138 -4.68 7.52 10.19
C LEU A 138 -4.78 6.00 10.27
N GLN A 139 -3.92 5.28 9.56
CA GLN A 139 -3.86 3.83 9.60
C GLN A 139 -3.30 3.29 10.93
N CYS A 140 -2.34 3.99 11.51
CA CYS A 140 -1.83 3.71 12.85
C CYS A 140 -2.95 3.87 13.90
N GLN A 141 -3.69 4.98 13.85
CA GLN A 141 -4.82 5.26 14.73
C GLN A 141 -5.92 4.18 14.63
N GLN A 142 -6.25 3.74 13.40
CA GLN A 142 -7.19 2.63 13.17
C GLN A 142 -6.69 1.30 13.75
N SER A 143 -5.38 1.05 13.72
CA SER A 143 -4.77 -0.20 14.19
C SER A 143 -4.65 -0.26 15.71
N LEU A 144 -4.33 0.87 16.35
CA LEU A 144 -4.17 0.98 17.80
C LEU A 144 -5.51 1.10 18.55
N ALA A 145 -6.64 1.16 17.83
CA ALA A 145 -7.98 1.36 18.40
C ALA A 145 -8.04 2.55 19.39
N LEU A 146 -7.21 3.57 19.17
CA LEU A 146 -7.14 4.74 20.04
C LEU A 146 -8.49 5.46 19.97
N LYS A 147 -9.07 5.74 21.15
CA LYS A 147 -10.34 6.48 21.28
C LYS A 147 -10.21 7.97 20.98
N GLU A 148 -9.05 8.41 20.48
CA GLU A 148 -8.83 9.82 20.16
C GLU A 148 -9.78 10.27 19.05
N PRO A 149 -10.32 11.50 19.14
CA PRO A 149 -11.11 12.07 18.05
C PRO A 149 -10.23 12.15 16.80
N MET A 150 -10.71 11.57 15.69
CA MET A 150 -10.00 11.69 14.41
C MET A 150 -10.03 13.15 13.96
N VAL A 151 -8.85 13.67 13.59
CA VAL A 151 -8.75 14.92 12.84
C VAL A 151 -9.37 14.67 11.47
N SER A 152 -10.35 15.49 11.10
CA SER A 152 -11.03 15.37 9.81
C SER A 152 -10.14 15.86 8.67
N ILE A 153 -9.95 14.98 7.68
CA ILE A 153 -9.27 15.29 6.43
C ILE A 153 -10.16 14.74 5.30
N PRO A 154 -11.04 15.55 4.70
CA PRO A 154 -12.10 15.09 3.80
C PRO A 154 -11.58 14.24 2.63
N ILE A 155 -10.46 14.65 2.02
CA ILE A 155 -9.82 13.90 0.92
C ILE A 155 -9.42 12.48 1.34
N LEU A 156 -8.97 12.28 2.58
CA LEU A 156 -8.54 10.97 3.08
C LEU A 156 -9.68 10.14 3.69
N GLU A 157 -10.70 10.77 4.27
CA GLU A 157 -11.83 10.05 4.87
C GLU A 157 -12.58 9.20 3.84
N GLU A 158 -12.88 9.78 2.68
CA GLU A 158 -13.49 9.06 1.58
C GLU A 158 -12.51 8.04 0.99
N TYR A 159 -11.29 8.49 0.67
CA TYR A 159 -10.28 7.66 0.05
C TYR A 159 -9.99 6.40 0.88
N LEU A 160 -9.77 6.51 2.19
CA LEU A 160 -9.46 5.34 3.03
C LEU A 160 -10.59 4.28 2.97
N ARG A 161 -11.84 4.68 2.78
CA ARG A 161 -12.97 3.75 2.64
C ARG A 161 -12.97 3.04 1.28
N ILE A 162 -12.56 3.73 0.22
CA ILE A 162 -12.70 3.27 -1.17
C ILE A 162 -11.39 2.87 -1.86
N ARG A 163 -10.22 3.11 -1.24
CA ARG A 163 -8.87 2.96 -1.83
C ARG A 163 -8.56 1.60 -2.45
N SER A 164 -9.34 0.61 -2.10
CA SER A 164 -9.17 -0.79 -2.50
C SER A 164 -10.25 -1.27 -3.49
N LEU A 165 -11.07 -0.36 -3.99
CA LEU A 165 -12.15 -0.62 -4.94
C LEU A 165 -11.73 -0.18 -6.33
N SER A 166 -11.94 -1.06 -7.30
CA SER A 166 -11.96 -0.71 -8.73
C SER A 166 -13.41 -0.67 -9.18
N TYR A 167 -13.77 0.31 -10.00
CA TYR A 167 -15.13 0.48 -10.49
C TYR A 167 -15.26 -0.01 -11.93
N GLY A 168 -16.38 -0.65 -12.26
CA GLY A 168 -16.76 -0.85 -13.65
C GLY A 168 -17.05 0.51 -14.31
N LEU A 169 -16.75 0.67 -15.60
CA LEU A 169 -16.99 1.95 -16.29
C LEU A 169 -18.46 2.39 -16.18
N ASN A 170 -19.40 1.46 -16.19
CA ASN A 170 -20.83 1.72 -16.00
C ASN A 170 -21.22 2.24 -14.61
N GLN A 171 -20.33 2.14 -13.61
CA GLN A 171 -20.53 2.63 -12.25
C GLN A 171 -19.95 4.04 -12.02
N LEU A 172 -19.18 4.54 -13.00
CA LEU A 172 -18.59 5.87 -12.97
C LEU A 172 -19.56 6.89 -13.58
N SER A 173 -19.48 8.14 -13.11
CA SER A 173 -20.15 9.27 -13.76
C SER A 173 -19.60 9.49 -15.18
N GLN A 174 -20.32 10.25 -16.02
CA GLN A 174 -19.85 10.56 -17.37
C GLN A 174 -18.48 11.24 -17.35
N ASN A 175 -18.30 12.25 -16.50
CA ASN A 175 -17.04 12.98 -16.38
C ASN A 175 -15.89 12.07 -15.94
N GLU A 176 -16.12 11.17 -14.96
CA GLU A 176 -15.10 10.22 -14.51
C GLU A 176 -14.74 9.20 -15.60
N ARG A 177 -15.72 8.73 -16.37
CA ARG A 177 -15.47 7.84 -17.52
C ARG A 177 -14.62 8.52 -18.58
N ASP A 178 -14.97 9.75 -18.93
CA ASP A 178 -14.23 10.53 -19.93
C ASP A 178 -12.81 10.80 -19.45
N LEU A 179 -12.63 11.08 -18.15
CA LEU A 179 -11.33 11.24 -17.52
C LEU A 179 -10.50 9.95 -17.56
N VAL A 180 -11.10 8.79 -17.23
CA VAL A 180 -10.43 7.48 -17.36
C VAL A 180 -10.00 7.23 -18.80
N GLY A 181 -10.83 7.56 -19.79
CA GLY A 181 -10.48 7.44 -21.20
C GLY A 181 -9.25 8.25 -21.57
N ARG A 182 -9.20 9.52 -21.16
CA ARG A 182 -8.04 10.38 -21.40
C ARG A 182 -6.77 9.90 -20.69
N TRP A 183 -6.88 9.41 -19.45
CA TRP A 183 -5.74 8.79 -18.76
C TRP A 183 -5.22 7.55 -19.47
N VAL A 184 -6.11 6.68 -19.95
CA VAL A 184 -5.69 5.51 -20.74
C VAL A 184 -4.97 5.94 -22.01
N THR A 185 -5.48 6.93 -22.74
CA THR A 185 -4.78 7.47 -23.91
C THR A 185 -3.40 8.04 -23.53
N ALA A 186 -3.32 8.89 -22.50
CA ALA A 186 -2.07 9.50 -22.06
C ALA A 186 -1.00 8.48 -21.60
N LEU A 187 -1.42 7.39 -20.95
CA LEU A 187 -0.52 6.37 -20.42
C LEU A 187 0.02 5.42 -21.49
N PHE A 188 -0.76 5.18 -22.55
CA PHE A 188 -0.45 4.15 -23.56
C PHE A 188 -0.15 4.70 -24.95
N ASP A 189 -0.46 5.97 -25.21
CA ASP A 189 -0.10 6.66 -26.44
C ASP A 189 1.20 7.47 -26.26
N SER A 190 1.75 7.95 -27.36
CA SER A 190 3.01 8.70 -27.42
C SER A 190 2.94 10.14 -26.88
N GLU A 191 1.74 10.65 -26.59
CA GLU A 191 1.53 12.03 -26.14
C GLU A 191 1.92 12.27 -24.67
N GLY A 192 1.99 11.21 -23.85
CA GLY A 192 2.30 11.32 -22.42
C GLY A 192 1.23 12.04 -21.61
N ILE A 193 1.59 12.49 -20.41
CA ILE A 193 0.68 13.16 -19.47
C ILE A 193 0.71 14.66 -19.74
N SER A 194 -0.40 15.24 -20.20
CA SER A 194 -0.51 16.69 -20.43
C SER A 194 -0.85 17.47 -19.15
N ASP A 195 -0.50 18.75 -19.13
CA ASP A 195 -0.83 19.66 -18.03
C ASP A 195 -2.36 19.82 -17.87
N GLU A 196 -3.10 19.80 -18.99
CA GLU A 196 -4.57 19.84 -18.95
C GLU A 196 -5.16 18.60 -18.31
N LEU A 197 -4.62 17.42 -18.60
CA LEU A 197 -5.08 16.17 -17.99
C LEU A 197 -4.81 16.18 -16.49
N SER A 198 -3.65 16.66 -16.06
CA SER A 198 -3.28 16.81 -14.66
C SER A 198 -4.22 17.77 -13.94
N ARG A 199 -4.48 18.95 -14.53
CA ARG A 199 -5.41 19.96 -13.97
C ARG A 199 -6.85 19.48 -13.88
N ASP A 200 -7.31 18.66 -14.81
CA ASP A 200 -8.66 18.07 -14.78
C ASP A 200 -8.78 16.87 -13.82
N SER A 201 -7.68 16.47 -13.18
CA SER A 201 -7.58 15.29 -12.32
C SER A 201 -7.15 15.66 -10.90
N PRO A 202 -7.96 16.43 -10.15
CA PRO A 202 -7.60 16.83 -8.80
C PRO A 202 -7.27 15.60 -7.94
N PRO A 203 -6.33 15.69 -6.98
CA PRO A 203 -5.79 14.53 -6.27
C PRO A 203 -6.85 13.60 -5.69
N ARG A 204 -7.97 14.14 -5.18
CA ARG A 204 -9.10 13.36 -4.68
C ARG A 204 -9.70 12.44 -5.74
N VAL A 205 -9.91 12.96 -6.95
CA VAL A 205 -10.46 12.20 -8.09
C VAL A 205 -9.44 11.16 -8.56
N LEU A 206 -8.17 11.53 -8.68
CA LEU A 206 -7.15 10.61 -9.16
C LEU A 206 -6.88 9.46 -8.17
N LEU A 207 -6.86 9.74 -6.86
CA LEU A 207 -6.80 8.73 -5.79
C LEU A 207 -7.94 7.71 -5.88
N LYS A 208 -9.14 8.16 -6.23
CA LYS A 208 -10.32 7.30 -6.45
C LYS A 208 -10.21 6.46 -7.73
N LEU A 209 -9.71 7.05 -8.82
CA LEU A 209 -9.69 6.40 -10.13
C LEU A 209 -8.47 5.50 -10.35
N ALA A 210 -7.36 5.70 -9.64
CA ALA A 210 -6.13 4.96 -9.83
C ALA A 210 -6.30 3.42 -9.78
N PRO A 211 -7.01 2.81 -8.81
CA PRO A 211 -7.25 1.37 -8.83
C PRO A 211 -8.01 0.89 -10.08
N THR A 212 -8.92 1.72 -10.62
CA THR A 212 -9.64 1.43 -11.87
C THR A 212 -8.71 1.49 -13.07
N LEU A 213 -7.81 2.47 -13.14
CA LEU A 213 -6.79 2.56 -14.20
C LEU A 213 -5.90 1.32 -14.23
N PHE A 214 -5.45 0.85 -13.06
CA PHE A 214 -4.70 -0.41 -12.95
C PHE A 214 -5.54 -1.61 -13.38
N SER A 215 -6.79 -1.71 -12.92
CA SER A 215 -7.69 -2.80 -13.27
C SER A 215 -7.92 -2.89 -14.79
N GLN A 216 -8.14 -1.76 -15.47
CA GLN A 216 -8.35 -1.72 -16.92
C GLN A 216 -7.07 -2.07 -17.66
N SER A 217 -5.94 -1.48 -17.27
CA SER A 217 -4.63 -1.73 -17.88
C SER A 217 -4.22 -3.21 -17.80
N ILE A 218 -4.41 -3.83 -16.64
CA ILE A 218 -4.10 -5.24 -16.43
C ILE A 218 -5.08 -6.14 -17.20
N SER A 219 -6.36 -5.76 -17.28
CA SER A 219 -7.34 -6.51 -18.07
C SER A 219 -7.05 -6.45 -19.57
N ALA A 220 -6.62 -5.29 -20.08
CA ALA A 220 -6.17 -5.13 -21.46
C ALA A 220 -4.94 -6.01 -21.75
N CYS A 221 -3.99 -6.08 -20.81
CA CYS A 221 -2.83 -6.96 -20.94
C CYS A 221 -3.22 -8.45 -20.91
N ALA A 222 -4.09 -8.84 -19.98
CA ALA A 222 -4.56 -10.21 -19.85
C ALA A 222 -5.33 -10.71 -21.09
N THR A 223 -5.95 -9.80 -21.84
CA THR A 223 -6.67 -10.10 -23.09
C THR A 223 -5.82 -9.94 -24.34
N GLY A 224 -4.54 -9.56 -24.20
CA GLY A 224 -3.60 -9.39 -25.31
C GLY A 224 -3.80 -8.11 -26.13
N ILE A 225 -4.58 -7.14 -25.63
CA ILE A 225 -4.74 -5.82 -26.27
C ILE A 225 -3.44 -5.02 -26.17
N VAL A 226 -2.76 -5.13 -25.03
CA VAL A 226 -1.42 -4.57 -24.79
C VAL A 226 -0.47 -5.68 -24.33
N ASP A 227 0.80 -5.61 -24.73
CA ASP A 227 1.81 -6.52 -24.20
C ASP A 227 2.28 -6.09 -22.79
N LEU A 228 3.07 -6.96 -22.16
CA LEU A 228 3.53 -6.75 -20.78
C LEU A 228 4.53 -5.57 -20.66
N ASP A 229 5.35 -5.33 -21.68
CA ASP A 229 6.36 -4.26 -21.64
C ASP A 229 5.70 -2.90 -21.83
N THR A 230 4.69 -2.82 -22.71
CA THR A 230 3.80 -1.67 -22.85
C THR A 230 3.05 -1.38 -21.54
N LEU A 231 2.50 -2.41 -20.88
CA LEU A 231 1.89 -2.26 -19.55
C LEU A 231 2.88 -1.72 -18.52
N ARG A 232 4.11 -2.25 -18.48
CA ARG A 232 5.14 -1.78 -17.56
C ARG A 232 5.49 -0.31 -17.82
N GLY A 233 5.70 0.08 -19.08
CA GLY A 233 5.95 1.46 -19.46
C GLY A 233 4.87 2.40 -18.93
N ALA A 234 3.60 2.10 -19.21
CA ALA A 234 2.46 2.88 -18.73
C ALA A 234 2.41 2.98 -17.19
N LEU A 235 2.62 1.87 -16.47
CA LEU A 235 2.53 1.88 -15.01
C LEU A 235 3.75 2.54 -14.33
N THR A 236 4.89 2.70 -15.02
CA THR A 236 6.05 3.39 -14.44
C THR A 236 5.83 4.89 -14.23
N TYR A 237 4.87 5.51 -14.95
CA TYR A 237 4.45 6.89 -14.66
C TYR A 237 3.96 7.05 -13.22
N PHE A 238 3.31 6.03 -12.66
CA PHE A 238 2.85 6.05 -11.27
C PHE A 238 3.98 6.02 -10.24
N LEU A 239 5.22 5.72 -10.65
CA LEU A 239 6.39 5.75 -9.77
C LEU A 239 7.05 7.14 -9.74
N GLN A 240 6.62 8.08 -10.59
CA GLN A 240 7.12 9.45 -10.62
C GLN A 240 6.42 10.30 -9.57
N ASP A 241 7.07 11.39 -9.14
CA ASP A 241 6.56 12.27 -8.06
C ASP A 241 5.13 12.75 -8.33
N LEU A 242 4.82 13.05 -9.60
CA LEU A 242 3.51 13.50 -10.07
C LEU A 242 2.36 12.55 -9.70
N LEU A 243 2.59 11.24 -9.70
CA LEU A 243 1.52 10.24 -9.54
C LEU A 243 1.74 9.30 -8.36
N SER A 244 2.92 9.31 -7.75
CA SER A 244 3.31 8.37 -6.70
C SER A 244 2.36 8.34 -5.52
N TYR A 245 1.76 9.48 -5.16
CA TYR A 245 0.78 9.59 -4.07
C TYR A 245 -0.46 8.71 -4.26
N THR A 246 -0.76 8.31 -5.49
CA THR A 246 -1.92 7.46 -5.81
C THR A 246 -1.66 5.97 -5.62
N LEU A 247 -0.39 5.53 -5.64
CA LEU A 247 0.02 4.12 -5.61
C LEU A 247 -0.52 3.28 -4.44
N PRO A 248 -0.72 3.80 -3.21
CA PRO A 248 -1.21 2.97 -2.12
C PRO A 248 -2.55 2.29 -2.44
N GLY A 249 -3.44 2.96 -3.18
CA GLY A 249 -4.73 2.40 -3.57
C GLY A 249 -4.60 1.20 -4.51
N PRO A 250 -4.00 1.36 -5.70
CA PRO A 250 -3.68 0.26 -6.61
C PRO A 250 -2.93 -0.90 -5.97
N VAL A 251 -1.95 -0.64 -5.11
CA VAL A 251 -1.20 -1.71 -4.40
C VAL A 251 -2.13 -2.50 -3.49
N ILE A 252 -2.97 -1.84 -2.68
CA ILE A 252 -3.94 -2.52 -1.81
C ILE A 252 -4.97 -3.29 -2.63
N TRP A 253 -5.42 -2.74 -3.76
CA TRP A 253 -6.33 -3.41 -4.68
C TRP A 253 -5.67 -4.68 -5.28
N LEU A 254 -4.43 -4.60 -5.76
CA LEU A 254 -3.67 -5.74 -6.29
C LEU A 254 -3.53 -6.85 -5.24
N LEU A 255 -3.19 -6.49 -4.01
CA LEU A 255 -3.09 -7.43 -2.89
C LEU A 255 -4.43 -8.13 -2.62
N ARG A 256 -5.55 -7.41 -2.70
CA ARG A 256 -6.88 -8.03 -2.60
C ARG A 256 -7.14 -8.99 -3.75
N GLN A 257 -6.80 -8.63 -4.98
CA GLN A 257 -6.93 -9.55 -6.12
C GLN A 257 -6.11 -10.82 -5.89
N LEU A 258 -4.85 -10.71 -5.47
CA LEU A 258 -3.98 -11.87 -5.18
C LEU A 258 -4.58 -12.84 -4.16
N THR A 259 -5.38 -12.32 -3.21
CA THR A 259 -6.06 -13.14 -2.19
C THR A 259 -7.41 -13.71 -2.62
N MET A 260 -8.11 -13.05 -3.54
CA MET A 260 -9.45 -13.43 -3.98
C MET A 260 -9.45 -14.58 -4.98
N TYR A 261 -8.44 -14.68 -5.85
CA TYR A 261 -8.34 -15.81 -6.77
C TYR A 261 -7.97 -17.06 -5.95
N PRO A 262 -8.83 -18.09 -5.84
CA PRO A 262 -8.46 -19.29 -5.10
C PRO A 262 -7.33 -20.02 -5.84
N PRO A 263 -6.40 -20.68 -5.11
CA PRO A 263 -5.49 -21.62 -5.74
C PRO A 263 -6.31 -22.76 -6.36
N LEU A 264 -5.89 -23.25 -7.53
CA LEU A 264 -6.44 -24.46 -8.11
C LEU A 264 -6.30 -25.59 -7.09
N THR A 265 -7.41 -25.95 -6.45
CA THR A 265 -7.50 -27.24 -5.77
C THR A 265 -7.55 -28.27 -6.88
N SER A 266 -6.52 -29.09 -7.00
CA SER A 266 -6.67 -30.37 -7.66
C SER A 266 -7.79 -31.08 -6.91
N VAL A 267 -8.99 -31.11 -7.48
CA VAL A 267 -10.06 -31.96 -6.98
C VAL A 267 -9.55 -33.38 -7.19
N THR A 268 -8.96 -33.97 -6.13
CA THR A 268 -8.81 -35.41 -6.04
C THR A 268 -10.22 -35.95 -5.97
N ILE A 269 -10.82 -36.25 -7.11
CA ILE A 269 -12.04 -37.05 -7.14
C ILE A 269 -11.65 -38.37 -6.46
N PRO A 270 -12.24 -38.73 -5.32
CA PRO A 270 -11.94 -40.01 -4.70
C PRO A 270 -12.31 -41.10 -5.72
N ALA A 271 -11.41 -42.07 -5.90
CA ALA A 271 -11.55 -43.17 -6.87
C ALA A 271 -12.88 -43.96 -6.74
N SER A 272 -13.62 -43.75 -5.65
CA SER A 272 -14.98 -44.27 -5.43
C SER A 272 -16.04 -43.73 -6.40
N VAL A 273 -15.84 -42.54 -7.00
CA VAL A 273 -16.83 -41.98 -7.96
C VAL A 273 -16.62 -42.51 -9.37
N THR A 274 -15.39 -42.86 -9.75
CA THR A 274 -15.08 -43.51 -11.04
C THR A 274 -15.46 -44.99 -11.08
N ALA A 275 -15.51 -45.68 -9.94
CA ALA A 275 -15.95 -47.08 -9.87
C ALA A 275 -17.48 -47.24 -10.02
N ALA A 276 -18.26 -46.25 -9.58
CA ALA A 276 -19.73 -46.31 -9.65
C ALA A 276 -20.27 -46.13 -11.08
N ALA A 277 -19.54 -45.46 -11.98
CA ALA A 277 -19.95 -45.25 -13.38
C ALA A 277 -19.65 -46.45 -14.30
N ALA A 278 -18.81 -47.40 -13.88
CA ALA A 278 -18.44 -48.56 -14.68
C ALA A 278 -19.29 -49.82 -14.39
N ALA A 279 -20.13 -49.81 -13.35
CA ALA A 279 -20.83 -51.01 -12.87
C ALA A 279 -22.31 -51.11 -13.27
N THR A 280 -22.83 -50.24 -14.15
CA THR A 280 -24.20 -50.36 -14.67
C THR A 280 -24.19 -50.58 -16.18
N LYS A 281 -23.79 -51.79 -16.59
CA LYS A 281 -24.15 -52.35 -17.91
C LYS A 281 -24.69 -53.78 -17.76
N THR A 282 -26.04 -53.83 -17.65
CA THR A 282 -27.00 -54.78 -18.26
C THR A 282 -26.99 -56.27 -17.84
N PRO A 283 -28.16 -56.95 -17.80
CA PRO A 283 -28.76 -57.45 -19.05
C PRO A 283 -30.31 -57.45 -19.12
N GLY A 284 -30.86 -57.25 -20.33
CA GLY A 284 -32.28 -57.50 -20.57
C GLY A 284 -32.87 -56.97 -21.89
N ALA A 285 -32.72 -57.75 -22.96
CA ALA A 285 -33.67 -58.01 -24.06
C ALA A 285 -34.39 -56.87 -24.86
N ALA A 286 -34.16 -56.95 -26.17
CA ALA A 286 -35.13 -56.93 -27.29
C ALA A 286 -35.61 -55.61 -27.96
N ASN A 287 -35.43 -55.63 -29.29
CA ASN A 287 -36.23 -55.07 -30.39
C ASN A 287 -35.98 -53.65 -30.95
N ASN A 288 -35.54 -53.66 -32.22
CA ASN A 288 -35.89 -52.85 -33.40
C ASN A 288 -36.67 -51.53 -33.19
N ASN A 289 -36.10 -50.40 -33.65
CA ASN A 289 -36.42 -49.75 -34.94
C ASN A 289 -35.78 -48.35 -35.02
N ASP A 290 -35.55 -47.92 -36.27
CA ASP A 290 -35.09 -46.59 -36.69
C ASP A 290 -35.73 -45.41 -35.94
N SER A 291 -34.89 -44.44 -35.54
CA SER A 291 -35.19 -43.00 -35.56
C SER A 291 -33.89 -42.21 -35.33
N GLN A 292 -33.58 -41.31 -36.26
CA GLN A 292 -32.49 -40.34 -36.16
C GLN A 292 -32.58 -39.51 -34.87
N GLN A 293 -31.47 -39.39 -34.13
CA GLN A 293 -31.21 -38.23 -33.30
C GLN A 293 -29.70 -38.01 -33.13
N THR A 294 -29.22 -36.96 -33.77
CA THR A 294 -27.91 -36.33 -33.62
C THR A 294 -27.64 -36.00 -32.15
N THR A 295 -26.65 -36.64 -31.54
CA THR A 295 -26.11 -36.26 -30.24
C THR A 295 -24.81 -35.49 -30.44
N THR A 296 -24.91 -34.17 -30.33
CA THR A 296 -23.80 -33.24 -30.17
C THR A 296 -23.10 -33.53 -28.84
N THR A 297 -21.83 -33.91 -28.91
CA THR A 297 -20.95 -34.02 -27.74
C THR A 297 -20.50 -32.62 -27.31
N VAL A 298 -20.91 -32.18 -26.13
CA VAL A 298 -20.39 -30.94 -25.49
C VAL A 298 -19.18 -31.33 -24.64
N PRO A 299 -17.99 -30.72 -24.83
CA PRO A 299 -16.80 -31.12 -24.10
C PRO A 299 -16.77 -30.54 -22.67
N LEU A 300 -16.25 -31.35 -21.73
CA LEU A 300 -15.77 -30.94 -20.41
C LEU A 300 -14.59 -29.93 -20.54
N GLY A 301 -14.88 -28.67 -20.92
CA GLY A 301 -13.86 -27.63 -21.15
C GLY A 301 -13.73 -26.56 -20.04
N SER A 302 -14.69 -26.48 -19.13
CA SER A 302 -14.84 -25.30 -18.24
C SER A 302 -13.81 -25.21 -17.10
N SER A 303 -13.45 -26.34 -16.46
CA SER A 303 -12.62 -26.31 -15.24
C SER A 303 -11.14 -26.04 -15.52
N TYR A 304 -10.60 -26.60 -16.61
CA TYR A 304 -9.21 -26.38 -17.02
C TYR A 304 -8.98 -24.98 -17.59
N ALA A 305 -9.94 -24.45 -18.36
CA ALA A 305 -9.86 -23.10 -18.90
C ALA A 305 -9.94 -22.03 -17.79
N PHE A 306 -10.86 -22.20 -16.84
CA PHE A 306 -10.97 -21.31 -15.68
C PHE A 306 -9.69 -21.31 -14.83
N GLY A 307 -9.05 -22.47 -14.68
CA GLY A 307 -7.79 -22.58 -13.96
C GLY A 307 -6.60 -21.94 -14.66
N ALA A 308 -6.50 -22.07 -15.98
CA ALA A 308 -5.46 -21.43 -16.76
C ALA A 308 -5.60 -19.90 -16.73
N GLU A 309 -6.83 -19.39 -16.84
CA GLU A 309 -7.12 -17.95 -16.76
C GLU A 309 -6.83 -17.40 -15.35
N ALA A 310 -7.26 -18.09 -14.30
CA ALA A 310 -7.00 -17.68 -12.91
C ALA A 310 -5.51 -17.71 -12.57
N LYS A 311 -4.75 -18.67 -13.10
CA LYS A 311 -3.29 -18.73 -12.99
C LYS A 311 -2.64 -17.54 -13.70
N MET A 312 -3.00 -17.31 -14.96
CA MET A 312 -2.45 -16.21 -15.76
C MET A 312 -2.67 -14.86 -15.09
N ARG A 313 -3.89 -14.60 -14.60
CA ARG A 313 -4.22 -13.35 -13.90
C ARG A 313 -3.45 -13.18 -12.60
N TRP A 314 -3.32 -14.23 -11.79
CA TRP A 314 -2.56 -14.14 -10.54
C TRP A 314 -1.08 -13.85 -10.79
N SER A 315 -0.46 -14.53 -11.76
CA SER A 315 0.92 -14.26 -12.14
C SER A 315 1.07 -12.80 -12.59
N LEU A 316 0.15 -12.31 -13.41
CA LEU A 316 0.18 -10.93 -13.89
C LEU A 316 0.04 -9.91 -12.76
N TYR A 317 -0.87 -10.13 -11.79
CA TYR A 317 -0.99 -9.25 -10.61
C TYR A 317 0.30 -9.24 -9.79
N LEU A 318 0.93 -10.40 -9.59
CA LEU A 318 2.19 -10.49 -8.85
C LEU A 318 3.33 -9.83 -9.62
N ASP A 319 3.37 -9.96 -10.95
CA ASP A 319 4.38 -9.33 -11.80
C ASP A 319 4.27 -7.81 -11.75
N VAL A 320 3.05 -7.27 -11.82
CA VAL A 320 2.81 -5.82 -11.67
C VAL A 320 3.18 -5.36 -10.27
N LEU A 321 2.77 -6.08 -9.22
CA LEU A 321 3.10 -5.73 -7.84
C LEU A 321 4.62 -5.73 -7.61
N THR A 322 5.31 -6.76 -8.11
CA THR A 322 6.78 -6.88 -8.05
C THR A 322 7.44 -5.73 -8.81
N MET A 323 6.97 -5.42 -10.03
CA MET A 323 7.51 -4.33 -10.82
C MET A 323 7.41 -2.99 -10.08
N LEU A 324 6.25 -2.68 -9.51
CA LEU A 324 6.07 -1.43 -8.77
C LEU A 324 6.93 -1.39 -7.52
N LEU A 325 6.82 -2.41 -6.65
CA LEU A 325 7.41 -2.35 -5.31
C LEU A 325 8.89 -2.70 -5.29
N LEU A 326 9.44 -3.34 -6.33
CA LEU A 326 10.89 -3.55 -6.48
C LEU A 326 11.58 -2.49 -7.34
N ALA A 327 10.85 -1.55 -7.95
CA ALA A 327 11.49 -0.44 -8.66
C ALA A 327 12.24 0.50 -7.72
N ASP A 328 13.42 0.97 -8.11
CA ASP A 328 14.21 1.92 -7.31
C ASP A 328 13.49 3.26 -7.15
N SER A 329 12.63 3.64 -8.11
CA SER A 329 11.82 4.85 -8.04
C SER A 329 10.60 4.75 -7.11
N CYS A 330 10.18 3.54 -6.69
CA CYS A 330 9.03 3.43 -5.78
C CYS A 330 9.36 4.06 -4.43
N PRO A 331 8.61 5.06 -3.94
CA PRO A 331 8.87 5.65 -2.63
C PRO A 331 8.70 4.64 -1.50
N ASP A 332 9.60 4.64 -0.52
CA ASP A 332 9.49 3.78 0.66
C ASP A 332 8.20 4.04 1.45
N SER A 333 7.73 5.30 1.43
CA SER A 333 6.45 5.71 2.01
C SER A 333 5.25 4.91 1.46
N VAL A 334 5.28 4.45 0.20
CA VAL A 334 4.23 3.57 -0.35
C VAL A 334 4.22 2.23 0.38
N ILE A 335 5.39 1.64 0.63
CA ILE A 335 5.52 0.38 1.37
C ILE A 335 5.08 0.58 2.83
N VAL A 336 5.47 1.68 3.46
CA VAL A 336 5.08 2.01 4.85
C VAL A 336 3.55 2.12 4.98
N VAL A 337 2.91 2.93 4.13
CA VAL A 337 1.46 3.14 4.17
C VAL A 337 0.70 1.85 3.85
N THR A 338 1.20 1.02 2.94
CA THR A 338 0.53 -0.23 2.56
C THR A 338 0.93 -1.44 3.42
N ALA A 339 1.83 -1.27 4.40
CA ALA A 339 2.43 -2.36 5.16
C ALA A 339 1.42 -3.33 5.80
N PRO A 340 0.33 -2.87 6.45
CA PRO A 340 -0.69 -3.78 6.98
C PRO A 340 -1.36 -4.68 5.94
N ALA A 341 -1.56 -4.19 4.71
CA ALA A 341 -2.09 -5.01 3.61
C ALA A 341 -1.02 -5.97 3.07
N LEU A 342 0.24 -5.51 2.98
CA LEU A 342 1.38 -6.31 2.50
C LEU A 342 1.67 -7.54 3.36
N ARG A 343 1.23 -7.57 4.63
CA ARG A 343 1.34 -8.74 5.51
C ARG A 343 0.81 -10.03 4.87
N VAL A 344 -0.15 -9.94 3.95
CA VAL A 344 -0.72 -11.11 3.29
C VAL A 344 0.29 -11.89 2.44
N LEU A 345 1.31 -11.21 1.90
CA LEU A 345 2.38 -11.81 1.11
C LEU A 345 3.23 -12.79 1.93
N PHE A 346 3.33 -12.56 3.24
CA PHE A 346 4.05 -13.43 4.17
C PHE A 346 3.26 -14.69 4.56
N SER A 347 2.00 -14.81 4.14
CA SER A 347 1.17 -15.96 4.52
C SER A 347 1.68 -17.27 3.89
N PRO A 348 1.57 -18.42 4.59
CA PRO A 348 1.92 -19.72 4.02
C PRO A 348 1.16 -20.04 2.73
N ARG A 349 -0.08 -19.56 2.61
CA ARG A 349 -0.92 -19.73 1.41
C ARG A 349 -0.31 -19.04 0.20
N MET A 350 0.18 -17.81 0.36
CA MET A 350 0.84 -17.07 -0.71
C MET A 350 2.14 -17.74 -1.15
N ARG A 351 2.99 -18.16 -0.20
CA ARG A 351 4.23 -18.88 -0.52
C ARG A 351 3.99 -20.21 -1.24
N ALA A 352 3.03 -21.00 -0.75
CA ALA A 352 2.68 -22.27 -1.40
C ALA A 352 2.18 -22.06 -2.83
N ARG A 353 1.45 -20.96 -3.08
CA ARG A 353 1.00 -20.62 -4.43
C ARG A 353 2.15 -20.15 -5.32
N ALA A 354 2.99 -19.25 -4.83
CA ALA A 354 4.18 -18.80 -5.57
C ALA A 354 5.08 -19.97 -5.96
N GLY A 355 5.28 -20.95 -5.07
CA GLY A 355 5.99 -22.19 -5.39
C GLY A 355 5.36 -22.99 -6.53
N ARG A 356 4.02 -23.13 -6.56
CA ARG A 356 3.32 -23.82 -7.66
C ARG A 356 3.36 -23.07 -8.98
N GLU A 357 3.37 -21.73 -8.94
CA GLU A 357 3.37 -20.89 -10.12
C GLU A 357 4.77 -20.52 -10.61
N GLY A 358 5.83 -21.00 -9.94
CA GLY A 358 7.23 -20.71 -10.30
C GLY A 358 7.67 -19.28 -9.93
N LYS A 359 6.89 -18.58 -9.08
CA LYS A 359 7.07 -17.17 -8.70
C LYS A 359 7.68 -16.97 -7.31
N GLN A 360 8.34 -18.01 -6.79
CA GLN A 360 8.90 -17.99 -5.44
C GLN A 360 10.06 -16.99 -5.31
N GLY A 361 10.82 -16.76 -6.38
CA GLY A 361 11.91 -15.79 -6.42
C GLY A 361 11.39 -14.36 -6.26
N GLU A 362 10.41 -13.98 -7.08
CA GLU A 362 9.79 -12.66 -7.05
C GLU A 362 9.13 -12.37 -5.70
N LEU A 363 8.37 -13.34 -5.16
CA LEU A 363 7.75 -13.18 -3.85
C LEU A 363 8.79 -13.03 -2.72
N THR A 364 9.88 -13.79 -2.79
CA THR A 364 10.98 -13.68 -1.80
C THR A 364 11.64 -12.31 -1.86
N ALA A 365 11.99 -11.84 -3.07
CA ALA A 365 12.59 -10.52 -3.26
C ALA A 365 11.68 -9.40 -2.72
N LEU A 366 10.38 -9.50 -3.02
CA LEU A 366 9.38 -8.55 -2.54
C LEU A 366 9.28 -8.55 -1.00
N CYS A 367 9.19 -9.72 -0.37
CA CYS A 367 9.14 -9.83 1.09
C CYS A 367 10.41 -9.27 1.73
N SER A 368 11.59 -9.54 1.16
CA SER A 368 12.88 -9.02 1.64
C SER A 368 12.92 -7.50 1.60
N ARG A 369 12.50 -6.88 0.48
CA ARG A 369 12.44 -5.42 0.38
C ARG A 369 11.48 -4.80 1.39
N ILE A 370 10.29 -5.40 1.56
CA ILE A 370 9.32 -4.92 2.55
C ILE A 370 9.93 -4.95 3.96
N VAL A 371 10.60 -6.04 4.34
CA VAL A 371 11.27 -6.15 5.65
C VAL A 371 12.39 -5.12 5.79
N ALA A 372 13.20 -4.92 4.75
CA ALA A 372 14.29 -3.93 4.77
C ALA A 372 13.76 -2.52 5.05
N VAL A 373 12.74 -2.09 4.29
CA VAL A 373 12.11 -0.77 4.45
C VAL A 373 11.48 -0.62 5.83
N LEU A 374 10.68 -1.59 6.28
CA LEU A 374 10.00 -1.52 7.57
C LEU A 374 10.95 -1.64 8.77
N SER A 375 12.15 -2.19 8.57
CA SER A 375 13.19 -2.27 9.61
C SER A 375 14.09 -1.03 9.64
N GLY A 376 13.90 -0.08 8.72
CA GLY A 376 14.77 1.09 8.56
C GLY A 376 16.18 0.73 8.10
N GLN A 377 16.34 -0.34 7.32
CA GLN A 377 17.61 -0.64 6.68
C GLN A 377 17.78 0.29 5.47
N PRO A 378 18.97 0.90 5.28
CA PRO A 378 19.25 1.65 4.06
C PRO A 378 19.16 0.70 2.85
N ARG A 379 18.71 1.25 1.71
CA ARG A 379 18.57 0.52 0.45
C ARG A 379 19.88 -0.03 -0.08
#